data_AF-A0A7S1IGF3-F1
#
_entry.id   AF-A0A7S1IGF3-F1
#
_cell.length_a   1.000
_cell.length_b   1.000
_cell.length_c   1.000
_cell.angle_alpha   90.00
_cell.angle_beta   90.00
_cell.angle_gamma   90.00
#
_symmetry.space_group_name_H-M   'P 1'
#
loop_
_entity.id
_entity.type
_entity.pdbx_description
1 polymer ?
#
loop_
_entity_poly.entity_id
_entity_poly.type
_entity_poly.pdbx_seq_one_letter_code
_entity_poly.pdbx_strand_id
1 'polypeptide(L)'
;DLMDTLLMQTSPVHKDEGLWMGRVHLLEVTLYLGTGLVIGIQVGTLRRQANSYRRQLASLALTCTVPHTILTAVAELDVIAAQFNAWYMLVPAAVLAWVLVFATAGILFRRTLQARVVTQNPLPHAPPDDGDQQPIPQQMMCPLTLKVMAVPAMLIRCGHYFERGPIQVHLQQVQDKCPLCGEPATAQDVMESPEMREFIRQWL
;
A
#
# COMPACT_ATOMS: atom_id res chain seq x y z
N ASP A 1 -9.01 -11.82 -47.19
CA ASP A 1 -8.46 -13.06 -46.60
C ASP A 1 -6.98 -13.05 -46.20
N LEU A 2 -6.38 -11.89 -45.87
CA LEU A 2 -5.13 -11.87 -45.07
C LEU A 2 -4.89 -10.51 -44.37
N MET A 3 -5.96 -9.79 -44.00
CA MET A 3 -5.87 -8.48 -43.35
C MET A 3 -6.88 -8.26 -42.21
N ASP A 4 -7.58 -9.31 -41.76
CA ASP A 4 -8.59 -9.19 -40.68
C ASP A 4 -8.14 -9.75 -39.32
N THR A 5 -6.92 -10.29 -39.20
CA THR A 5 -6.46 -10.95 -37.95
C THR A 5 -5.55 -10.09 -37.07
N LEU A 6 -5.43 -8.78 -37.35
CA LEU A 6 -4.56 -7.86 -36.58
C LEU A 6 -5.32 -6.81 -35.73
N LEU A 7 -6.64 -6.95 -35.55
CA LEU A 7 -7.45 -5.97 -34.83
C LEU A 7 -8.15 -6.46 -33.56
N MET A 8 -7.71 -7.56 -32.93
CA MET A 8 -8.40 -8.01 -31.71
C MET A 8 -7.47 -8.66 -30.68
N GLN A 9 -6.58 -7.86 -30.08
CA GLN A 9 -5.99 -8.21 -28.78
C GLN A 9 -5.46 -6.99 -28.01
N THR A 10 -6.29 -5.96 -27.85
CA THR A 10 -6.12 -5.04 -26.71
C THR A 10 -6.84 -5.63 -25.52
N SER A 11 -6.15 -6.51 -24.80
CA SER A 11 -6.62 -7.09 -23.54
C SER A 11 -6.84 -5.99 -22.48
N PRO A 12 -7.98 -5.96 -21.77
CA PRO A 12 -8.29 -4.94 -20.77
C PRO A 12 -7.64 -5.28 -19.41
N VAL A 13 -6.33 -5.56 -19.37
CA VAL A 13 -5.64 -6.04 -18.14
C VAL A 13 -5.09 -4.91 -17.26
N HIS A 14 -5.19 -3.65 -17.70
CA HIS A 14 -4.51 -2.55 -16.98
C HIS A 14 -5.40 -1.62 -16.15
N LYS A 15 -6.70 -1.90 -15.99
CA LYS A 15 -7.63 -0.96 -15.33
C LYS A 15 -7.80 -1.13 -13.82
N ASP A 16 -7.41 -2.27 -13.24
CA ASP A 16 -7.85 -2.61 -11.88
C ASP A 16 -6.77 -2.43 -10.80
N GLU A 17 -5.49 -2.34 -11.18
CA GLU A 17 -4.39 -2.11 -10.23
C GLU A 17 -4.36 -0.68 -9.66
N GLY A 18 -4.95 0.29 -10.37
CA GLY A 18 -5.14 1.66 -9.85
C GLY A 18 -6.24 1.76 -8.78
N LEU A 19 -7.17 0.79 -8.75
CA LEU A 19 -8.36 0.86 -7.89
C LEU A 19 -8.04 0.47 -6.44
N TRP A 20 -7.15 -0.50 -6.22
CA TRP A 20 -6.81 -1.00 -4.88
C TRP A 20 -5.85 -0.08 -4.12
N MET A 21 -4.83 0.49 -4.78
CA MET A 21 -4.00 1.54 -4.17
C MET A 21 -4.80 2.82 -3.90
N GLY A 22 -5.76 3.16 -4.77
CA GLY A 22 -6.68 4.27 -4.52
C GLY A 22 -7.51 4.09 -3.25
N ARG A 23 -8.01 2.88 -2.96
CA ARG A 23 -8.87 2.60 -1.79
C ARG A 23 -8.14 2.64 -0.46
N VAL A 24 -6.88 2.21 -0.40
CA VAL A 24 -6.07 2.29 0.83
C VAL A 24 -5.71 3.75 1.14
N HIS A 25 -5.31 4.52 0.14
CA HIS A 25 -5.09 5.96 0.32
C HIS A 25 -6.38 6.72 0.64
N LEU A 26 -7.53 6.30 0.10
CA LEU A 26 -8.82 6.91 0.43
C LEU A 26 -9.16 6.71 1.91
N LEU A 27 -8.96 5.51 2.45
CA LEU A 27 -9.24 5.18 3.87
C LEU A 27 -8.35 5.99 4.82
N GLU A 28 -7.06 6.12 4.52
CA GLU A 28 -6.16 6.95 5.31
C GLU A 28 -6.58 8.43 5.26
N VAL A 29 -6.85 8.97 4.06
CA VAL A 29 -7.30 10.36 3.90
C VAL A 29 -8.63 10.61 4.63
N THR A 30 -9.56 9.64 4.61
CA THR A 30 -10.85 9.76 5.30
C THR A 30 -10.67 9.75 6.83
N LEU A 31 -9.76 8.93 7.35
CA LEU A 31 -9.40 8.92 8.78
C LEU A 31 -8.76 10.24 9.23
N TYR A 32 -7.87 10.82 8.41
CA TYR A 32 -7.26 12.12 8.68
C TYR A 32 -8.27 13.28 8.62
N LEU A 33 -9.17 13.29 7.63
CA LEU A 33 -10.24 14.29 7.55
C LEU A 33 -11.24 14.14 8.71
N GLY A 34 -11.58 12.91 9.09
CA GLY A 34 -12.48 12.63 10.20
C GLY A 34 -11.92 13.11 11.55
N THR A 35 -10.65 12.80 11.82
CA THR A 35 -9.98 13.26 13.05
C THR A 35 -9.80 14.78 13.07
N GLY A 36 -9.42 15.40 11.95
CA GLY A 36 -9.36 16.85 11.80
C GLY A 36 -10.69 17.55 12.06
N LEU A 37 -11.80 17.00 11.56
CA LEU A 37 -13.15 17.55 11.77
C LEU A 37 -13.58 17.47 13.24
N VAL A 38 -13.36 16.33 13.90
CA VAL A 38 -13.70 16.15 15.33
C VAL A 38 -12.93 17.12 16.20
N ILE A 39 -11.61 17.27 15.96
CA ILE A 39 -10.78 18.22 16.70
C ILE A 39 -11.24 19.65 16.41
N GLY A 40 -11.54 20.00 15.17
CA GLY A 40 -12.03 21.33 14.79
C GLY A 40 -13.35 21.70 15.48
N ILE A 41 -14.28 20.75 15.62
CA ILE A 41 -15.55 20.94 16.33
C ILE A 41 -15.29 21.21 17.82
N GLN A 42 -14.44 20.41 18.48
CA GLN A 42 -14.09 20.57 19.89
C GLN A 42 -13.39 21.91 20.17
N VAL A 43 -12.50 22.35 19.29
CA VAL A 43 -11.85 23.67 19.42
C VAL A 43 -12.85 24.81 19.19
N GLY A 44 -13.77 24.65 18.24
CA GLY A 44 -14.82 25.62 17.96
C GLY A 44 -15.78 25.83 19.15
N THR A 45 -16.16 24.76 19.84
CA THR A 45 -17.01 24.83 21.04
C THR A 45 -16.28 25.49 22.20
N LEU A 46 -15.01 25.14 22.45
CA LEU A 46 -14.18 25.79 23.47
C LEU A 46 -14.01 27.28 23.20
N ARG A 47 -13.80 27.69 21.95
CA ARG A 47 -13.69 29.11 21.57
C ARG A 47 -15.00 29.87 21.80
N ARG A 48 -16.15 29.25 21.51
CA ARG A 48 -17.46 29.86 21.79
C ARG A 48 -17.69 30.02 23.30
N GLN A 49 -17.33 29.01 24.09
CA GLN A 49 -17.39 29.08 25.55
C GLN A 49 -16.50 30.21 26.08
N ALA A 50 -15.23 30.27 25.65
CA ALA A 50 -14.31 31.34 26.05
C ALA A 50 -14.83 32.75 25.69
N ASN A 51 -15.40 32.92 24.50
CA ASN A 51 -16.00 34.19 24.10
C ASN A 51 -17.25 34.54 24.90
N SER A 52 -18.06 33.54 25.29
CA SER A 52 -19.20 33.74 26.19
C SER A 52 -18.73 34.22 27.57
N TYR A 53 -17.71 33.58 28.14
CA TYR A 53 -17.11 34.01 29.41
C TYR A 53 -16.51 35.41 29.34
N ARG A 54 -15.83 35.78 28.23
CA ARG A 54 -15.36 37.17 28.04
C ARG A 54 -16.48 38.19 28.07
N ARG A 55 -17.61 37.92 27.43
CA ARG A 55 -18.75 38.86 27.43
C ARG A 55 -19.35 39.00 28.82
N GLN A 56 -19.47 37.90 29.56
CA GLN A 56 -19.94 37.93 30.95
C GLN A 56 -18.97 38.74 31.84
N LEU A 57 -17.66 38.50 31.73
CA LEU A 57 -16.65 39.25 32.47
C LEU A 57 -16.61 40.74 32.10
N ALA A 58 -16.76 41.08 30.81
CA ALA A 58 -16.83 42.47 30.36
C ALA A 58 -18.07 43.19 30.90
N SER A 59 -19.22 42.50 30.98
CA SER A 59 -20.44 43.07 31.58
C SER A 59 -20.31 43.32 33.09
N LEU A 60 -19.60 42.43 33.80
CA LEU A 60 -19.32 42.57 35.24
C LEU A 60 -18.26 43.67 35.52
N ALA A 61 -17.32 43.87 34.61
CA ALA A 61 -16.29 44.90 34.71
C ALA A 61 -16.84 46.34 34.60
N LEU A 62 -17.98 46.52 33.93
CA LEU A 62 -18.67 47.81 33.84
C LEU A 62 -19.40 48.20 35.13
N THR A 63 -19.68 47.23 36.01
CA THR A 63 -20.49 47.44 37.22
C THR A 63 -19.71 47.37 38.53
N CYS A 64 -18.46 46.89 38.52
CA CYS A 64 -17.65 46.73 39.74
C CYS A 64 -16.16 47.01 39.46
N THR A 65 -15.44 47.56 40.45
CA THR A 65 -13.97 47.59 40.47
C THR A 65 -13.43 46.16 40.42
N VAL A 66 -13.02 45.72 39.24
CA VAL A 66 -12.55 44.34 39.03
C VAL A 66 -11.23 44.14 39.79
N PRO A 67 -11.13 43.13 40.68
CA PRO A 67 -9.87 42.83 41.35
C PRO A 67 -8.80 42.41 40.32
N HIS A 68 -7.59 42.92 40.50
CA HIS A 68 -6.44 42.77 39.59
C HIS A 68 -6.11 41.30 39.23
N THR A 69 -6.54 40.35 40.07
CA THR A 69 -6.40 38.90 39.88
C THR A 69 -7.21 38.33 38.71
N ILE A 70 -8.34 38.96 38.35
CA ILE A 70 -9.16 38.51 37.21
C ILE A 70 -8.52 38.94 35.88
N LEU A 71 -7.87 40.11 35.85
CA LEU A 71 -7.16 40.59 34.65
C LEU A 71 -5.95 39.72 34.31
N THR A 72 -5.21 39.25 35.32
CA THR A 72 -4.09 38.33 35.12
C THR A 72 -4.55 36.97 34.60
N ALA A 73 -5.68 36.44 35.09
CA ALA A 73 -6.23 35.18 34.60
C ALA A 73 -6.69 35.25 33.13
N VAL A 74 -7.25 36.40 32.71
CA VAL A 74 -7.63 36.61 31.30
C VAL A 74 -6.39 36.69 30.39
N ALA A 75 -5.30 37.32 30.85
CA ALA A 75 -4.05 37.39 30.10
C ALA A 75 -3.39 36.01 29.93
N GLU A 76 -3.43 35.14 30.95
CA GLU A 76 -2.92 33.77 30.83
C GLU A 76 -3.70 32.93 29.81
N LEU A 77 -5.02 33.14 29.71
CA LEU A 77 -5.85 32.47 28.70
C LEU A 77 -5.50 32.91 27.27
N ASP A 78 -5.11 34.17 27.06
CA ASP A 78 -4.65 34.65 25.75
C ASP A 78 -3.32 34.01 25.33
N VAL A 79 -2.40 33.80 26.26
CA VAL A 79 -1.12 33.11 26.00
C VAL A 79 -1.36 31.65 25.62
N ILE A 80 -2.25 30.95 26.33
CA ILE A 80 -2.59 29.56 26.03
C ILE A 80 -3.26 29.45 24.64
N ALA A 81 -4.17 30.38 24.31
CA ALA A 81 -4.82 30.41 23.00
C ALA A 81 -3.82 30.69 21.86
N ALA A 82 -2.83 31.56 22.09
CA ALA A 82 -1.78 31.84 21.13
C ALA A 82 -0.86 30.62 20.89
N GLN A 83 -0.47 29.92 21.96
CA GLN A 83 0.30 28.67 21.84
C GLN A 83 -0.50 27.61 21.07
N PHE A 84 -1.80 27.45 21.37
CA PHE A 84 -2.63 26.47 20.68
C PHE A 84 -2.75 26.73 19.17
N ASN A 85 -2.89 28.00 18.76
CA ASN A 85 -2.92 28.38 17.35
C ASN A 85 -1.61 28.09 16.62
N ALA A 86 -0.46 28.29 17.28
CA ALA A 86 0.84 27.99 16.69
C ALA A 86 1.02 26.49 16.42
N TRP A 87 0.62 25.64 17.38
CA TRP A 87 0.64 24.18 17.19
C TRP A 87 -0.33 23.72 16.09
N TYR A 88 -1.50 24.33 16.00
CA TYR A 88 -2.50 23.99 14.99
C TYR A 88 -2.08 24.32 13.54
N MET A 89 -1.15 25.25 13.36
CA MET A 89 -0.58 25.56 12.04
C MET A 89 0.64 24.67 11.71
N LEU A 90 1.44 24.31 12.72
CA LEU A 90 2.67 23.55 12.52
C LEU A 90 2.41 22.05 12.30
N VAL A 91 1.45 21.47 13.00
CA VAL A 91 1.15 20.03 12.91
C VAL A 91 0.65 19.62 11.51
N PRO A 92 -0.31 20.31 10.88
CA PRO A 92 -0.75 19.97 9.52
C PRO A 92 0.36 20.16 8.49
N ALA A 93 1.21 21.18 8.63
CA ALA A 93 2.34 21.42 7.73
C ALA A 93 3.38 20.29 7.82
N ALA A 94 3.68 19.82 9.03
CA ALA A 94 4.58 18.68 9.25
C ALA A 94 4.00 17.38 8.68
N VAL A 95 2.70 17.13 8.87
CA VAL A 95 2.01 15.95 8.29
C VAL A 95 2.03 16.02 6.75
N LEU A 96 1.73 17.17 6.16
CA LEU A 96 1.80 17.36 4.71
C LEU A 96 3.22 17.15 4.17
N ALA A 97 4.24 17.69 4.84
CA ALA A 97 5.63 17.47 4.47
C ALA A 97 6.01 15.98 4.56
N TRP A 98 5.57 15.29 5.61
CA TRP A 98 5.79 13.85 5.78
C TRP A 98 5.12 13.05 4.65
N VAL A 99 3.84 13.33 4.34
CA VAL A 99 3.13 12.69 3.21
C VAL A 99 3.84 12.93 1.88
N LEU A 100 4.33 14.16 1.62
CA LEU A 100 5.07 14.48 0.40
C LEU A 100 6.41 13.72 0.32
N VAL A 101 7.13 13.58 1.44
CA VAL A 101 8.37 12.77 1.52
C VAL A 101 8.09 11.29 1.25
N PHE A 102 7.04 10.72 1.84
CA PHE A 102 6.69 9.31 1.61
C PHE A 102 6.15 9.06 0.19
N ALA A 103 5.38 9.99 -0.38
CA ALA A 103 4.92 9.91 -1.76
C ALA A 103 6.10 9.92 -2.75
N THR A 104 7.09 10.80 -2.52
CA THR A 104 8.29 10.88 -3.37
C THR A 104 9.23 9.68 -3.19
N ALA A 105 9.41 9.19 -1.96
CA ALA A 105 10.18 7.98 -1.68
C ALA A 105 9.55 6.73 -2.31
N GLY A 106 8.23 6.60 -2.29
CA GLY A 106 7.49 5.51 -2.95
C GLY A 106 7.65 5.52 -4.47
N ILE A 107 7.66 6.69 -5.10
CA ILE A 107 7.89 6.84 -6.55
C ILE A 107 9.33 6.44 -6.93
N LEU A 108 10.32 6.83 -6.12
CA LEU A 108 11.73 6.46 -6.36
C LEU A 108 11.97 4.96 -6.15
N PHE A 109 11.33 4.35 -5.15
CA PHE A 109 11.41 2.90 -4.91
C PHE A 109 10.81 2.06 -6.05
N ARG A 110 9.71 2.53 -6.68
CA ARG A 110 9.17 1.88 -7.89
C ARG A 110 10.14 1.92 -9.07
N ARG A 111 10.84 3.05 -9.28
CA ARG A 111 11.82 3.20 -10.37
C ARG A 111 13.04 2.31 -10.17
N THR A 112 13.51 2.13 -8.93
CA THR A 112 14.66 1.24 -8.65
C THR A 112 14.31 -0.24 -8.77
N LEU A 113 13.09 -0.65 -8.40
CA LEU A 113 12.63 -2.02 -8.60
C LEU A 113 12.44 -2.38 -10.08
N GLN A 114 11.85 -1.48 -10.88
CA GLN A 114 11.73 -1.71 -12.33
C GLN A 114 13.09 -1.72 -13.04
N ALA A 115 14.02 -0.86 -12.61
CA ALA A 115 15.39 -0.88 -13.14
C ALA A 115 16.15 -2.18 -12.81
N ARG A 116 15.92 -2.79 -11.62
CA ARG A 116 16.51 -4.10 -11.26
C ARG A 116 15.91 -5.26 -12.07
N VAL A 117 14.62 -5.24 -12.37
CA VAL A 117 13.97 -6.29 -13.17
C VAL A 117 14.46 -6.27 -14.63
N VAL A 118 14.72 -5.09 -15.22
CA VAL A 118 15.22 -5.00 -16.60
C VAL A 118 16.72 -5.35 -16.72
N THR A 119 17.52 -5.15 -15.66
CA THR A 119 18.97 -5.39 -15.72
C THR A 119 19.40 -6.79 -15.28
N GLN A 120 18.51 -7.60 -14.72
CA GLN A 120 18.81 -9.00 -14.37
C GLN A 120 18.58 -10.02 -15.50
N ASN A 121 18.22 -9.57 -16.71
CA ASN A 121 18.38 -10.37 -17.91
C ASN A 121 19.39 -9.70 -18.86
N PRO A 122 20.70 -9.76 -18.60
CA PRO A 122 21.61 -9.93 -19.72
C PRO A 122 21.14 -11.22 -20.41
N LEU A 123 20.77 -11.11 -21.69
CA LEU A 123 20.70 -12.28 -22.58
C LEU A 123 21.89 -13.19 -22.24
N PRO A 124 21.66 -14.47 -21.92
CA PRO A 124 22.78 -15.35 -21.61
C PRO A 124 23.69 -15.32 -22.82
N HIS A 125 24.93 -14.84 -22.62
CA HIS A 125 25.98 -15.05 -23.60
C HIS A 125 25.96 -16.55 -23.91
N ALA A 126 25.64 -16.87 -25.16
CA ALA A 126 25.54 -18.24 -25.62
C ALA A 126 26.79 -18.99 -25.12
N PRO A 127 26.62 -20.07 -24.33
CA PRO A 127 27.74 -20.92 -24.02
C PRO A 127 28.25 -21.52 -25.34
N PRO A 128 29.54 -21.90 -25.41
CA PRO A 128 30.00 -22.71 -26.51
C PRO A 128 29.07 -23.93 -26.64
N ASP A 129 28.80 -24.26 -27.89
CA ASP A 129 28.01 -25.38 -28.36
C ASP A 129 28.61 -26.69 -27.84
N ASP A 130 28.15 -27.13 -26.66
CA ASP A 130 28.36 -28.47 -26.14
C ASP A 130 27.03 -29.22 -26.32
N GLY A 131 27.04 -30.24 -27.17
CA GLY A 131 25.85 -30.88 -27.70
C GLY A 131 24.84 -31.45 -26.68
N ASP A 132 23.59 -31.50 -27.13
CA ASP A 132 22.51 -32.38 -26.68
C ASP A 132 21.94 -32.21 -25.24
N GLN A 133 22.01 -31.02 -24.64
CA GLN A 133 21.11 -30.70 -23.52
C GLN A 133 19.84 -30.03 -24.04
N GLN A 134 18.77 -30.83 -24.17
CA GLN A 134 17.44 -30.28 -24.42
C GLN A 134 17.12 -29.26 -23.31
N PRO A 135 16.69 -28.03 -23.66
CA PRO A 135 16.36 -27.03 -22.68
C PRO A 135 15.25 -27.54 -21.76
N ILE A 136 15.41 -27.33 -20.45
CA ILE A 136 14.42 -27.78 -19.46
C ILE A 136 13.05 -27.17 -19.81
N PRO A 137 12.00 -28.00 -19.96
CA PRO A 137 10.67 -27.51 -20.30
C PRO A 137 10.17 -26.50 -19.28
N GLN A 138 9.60 -25.38 -19.76
CA GLN A 138 9.08 -24.31 -18.90
C GLN A 138 8.03 -24.80 -17.90
N GLN A 139 7.26 -25.82 -18.25
CA GLN A 139 6.26 -26.46 -17.37
C GLN A 139 6.87 -27.12 -16.11
N MET A 140 8.16 -27.42 -16.10
CA MET A 140 8.87 -27.97 -14.94
C MET A 140 9.45 -26.88 -14.04
N MET A 141 9.47 -25.64 -14.51
CA MET A 141 9.99 -24.50 -13.78
C MET A 141 8.89 -23.85 -12.95
N CYS A 142 9.22 -23.52 -11.70
CA CYS A 142 8.35 -22.75 -10.82
C CYS A 142 8.31 -21.29 -11.29
N PRO A 143 7.14 -20.71 -11.57
CA PRO A 143 7.01 -19.31 -11.97
C PRO A 143 7.48 -18.29 -10.91
N LEU A 144 7.46 -18.68 -9.62
CA LEU A 144 7.87 -17.81 -8.51
C LEU A 144 9.38 -17.83 -8.27
N THR A 145 10.03 -18.99 -8.43
CA THR A 145 11.47 -19.14 -8.12
C THR A 145 12.35 -19.19 -9.36
N LEU A 146 11.75 -19.36 -10.54
CA LEU A 146 12.44 -19.55 -11.83
C LEU A 146 13.44 -20.71 -11.82
N LYS A 147 13.16 -21.73 -10.98
CA LYS A 147 13.95 -22.95 -10.84
C LYS A 147 13.07 -24.16 -11.08
N VAL A 148 13.69 -25.29 -11.45
CA VAL A 148 13.00 -26.58 -11.53
C VAL A 148 12.33 -26.89 -10.18
N MET A 149 11.07 -27.30 -10.23
CA MET A 149 10.32 -27.62 -9.02
C MET A 149 10.87 -28.89 -8.36
N ALA A 150 11.30 -28.80 -7.11
CA ALA A 150 11.70 -29.94 -6.30
C ALA A 150 10.47 -30.61 -5.67
N VAL A 151 9.56 -29.78 -5.13
CA VAL A 151 8.30 -30.21 -4.53
C VAL A 151 7.16 -29.49 -5.26
N PRO A 152 6.72 -30.01 -6.43
CA PRO A 152 5.64 -29.38 -7.19
C PRO A 152 4.32 -29.49 -6.43
N ALA A 153 3.63 -28.35 -6.35
CA ALA A 153 2.29 -28.22 -5.82
C ALA A 153 1.41 -27.50 -6.84
N MET A 154 0.17 -27.98 -6.96
CA MET A 154 -0.84 -27.45 -7.86
C MET A 154 -1.85 -26.63 -7.05
N LEU A 155 -2.28 -25.50 -7.60
CA LEU A 155 -3.47 -24.81 -7.09
C LEU A 155 -4.72 -25.45 -7.70
N ILE A 156 -5.57 -26.03 -6.87
CA ILE A 156 -6.76 -26.78 -7.32
C ILE A 156 -7.71 -25.91 -8.15
N ARG A 157 -7.79 -24.61 -7.84
CA ARG A 157 -8.71 -23.66 -8.50
C ARG A 157 -8.38 -23.45 -9.98
N CYS A 158 -7.11 -23.30 -10.30
CA CYS A 158 -6.65 -22.87 -11.62
C CYS A 158 -5.71 -23.87 -12.32
N GLY A 159 -5.32 -24.96 -11.66
CA GLY A 159 -4.45 -26.00 -12.23
C GLY A 159 -2.98 -25.60 -12.43
N HIS A 160 -2.56 -24.43 -11.96
CA HIS A 160 -1.18 -23.96 -12.10
C HIS A 160 -0.24 -24.62 -11.09
N TYR A 161 0.96 -24.96 -11.54
CA TYR A 161 2.02 -25.60 -10.74
C TYR A 161 3.05 -24.59 -10.23
N PHE A 162 3.46 -24.78 -8.98
CA PHE A 162 4.47 -23.98 -8.29
C PHE A 162 5.32 -24.87 -7.37
N GLU A 163 6.45 -24.34 -6.91
CA GLU A 163 7.16 -24.91 -5.77
C GLU A 163 6.31 -24.71 -4.49
N ARG A 164 6.13 -25.78 -3.71
CA ARG A 164 5.21 -25.81 -2.56
C ARG A 164 5.47 -24.71 -1.51
N GLY A 165 6.72 -24.54 -1.11
CA GLY A 165 7.08 -23.56 -0.08
C GLY A 165 6.76 -22.12 -0.51
N PRO A 166 7.30 -21.63 -1.63
CA PRO A 166 7.04 -20.29 -2.16
C PRO A 166 5.56 -19.98 -2.37
N ILE A 167 4.78 -20.91 -2.94
CA ILE A 167 3.35 -20.64 -3.16
C ILE A 167 2.58 -20.55 -1.85
N GLN A 168 2.91 -21.37 -0.86
CA GLN A 168 2.27 -21.32 0.45
C GLN A 168 2.57 -20.01 1.18
N VAL A 169 3.82 -19.55 1.12
CA VAL A 169 4.22 -18.24 1.67
C VAL A 169 3.50 -17.10 0.97
N HIS A 170 3.43 -17.14 -0.37
CA HIS A 170 2.73 -16.11 -1.15
C HIS A 170 1.25 -16.01 -0.76
N LEU A 171 0.56 -17.15 -0.66
CA LEU A 171 -0.85 -17.17 -0.28
C LEU A 171 -1.09 -16.73 1.17
N GLN A 172 -0.16 -17.01 2.08
CA GLN A 172 -0.32 -16.64 3.50
C GLN A 172 0.07 -15.19 3.81
N GLN A 173 1.06 -14.65 3.09
CA GLN A 173 1.71 -13.38 3.48
C GLN A 173 1.52 -12.25 2.47
N VAL A 174 1.21 -12.57 1.21
CA VAL A 174 1.15 -11.60 0.12
C VAL A 174 -0.29 -11.38 -0.34
N GLN A 175 -0.95 -12.44 -0.84
CA GLN A 175 -2.32 -12.34 -1.35
C GLN A 175 -3.00 -13.71 -1.48
N ASP A 176 -4.31 -13.76 -1.20
CA ASP A 176 -5.16 -14.95 -1.41
C ASP A 176 -5.57 -15.12 -2.89
N LYS A 177 -4.58 -15.10 -3.80
CA LYS A 177 -4.77 -15.23 -5.25
C LYS A 177 -3.59 -15.91 -5.92
N CYS A 178 -3.89 -16.68 -6.97
CA CYS A 178 -2.89 -17.27 -7.84
C CYS A 178 -1.97 -16.17 -8.45
N PRO A 179 -0.64 -16.30 -8.37
CA PRO A 179 0.30 -15.35 -8.97
C PRO A 179 0.22 -15.24 -10.49
N LEU A 180 -0.24 -16.28 -11.19
CA LEU A 180 -0.24 -16.34 -12.66
C LEU A 180 -1.52 -15.76 -13.27
N CYS A 181 -2.68 -16.21 -12.79
CA CYS A 181 -3.98 -15.84 -13.37
C CYS A 181 -4.80 -14.88 -12.49
N GLY A 182 -4.36 -14.59 -11.26
CA GLY A 182 -5.09 -13.73 -10.32
C GLY A 182 -6.35 -14.37 -9.73
N GLU A 183 -6.63 -15.64 -10.04
CA GLU A 183 -7.79 -16.36 -9.54
C GLU A 183 -7.73 -16.53 -8.01
N PRO A 184 -8.83 -16.35 -7.27
CA PRO A 184 -8.86 -16.52 -5.82
C PRO A 184 -8.39 -17.92 -5.41
N ALA A 185 -7.39 -17.98 -4.55
CA ALA A 185 -6.82 -19.22 -4.03
C ALA A 185 -6.27 -18.98 -2.63
N THR A 186 -6.41 -19.95 -1.75
CA THR A 186 -5.93 -19.90 -0.37
C THR A 186 -4.88 -20.98 -0.15
N ALA A 187 -4.16 -20.92 0.97
CA ALA A 187 -3.18 -21.95 1.33
C ALA A 187 -3.78 -23.38 1.40
N GLN A 188 -5.10 -23.51 1.54
CA GLN A 188 -5.83 -24.78 1.55
C GLN A 188 -6.05 -25.34 0.14
N ASP A 189 -6.02 -24.49 -0.88
CA ASP A 189 -6.16 -24.89 -2.28
C ASP A 189 -4.82 -25.41 -2.87
N VAL A 190 -3.73 -25.42 -2.07
CA VAL A 190 -2.41 -25.93 -2.44
C VAL A 190 -2.37 -27.44 -2.20
N MET A 191 -2.23 -28.20 -3.28
CA MET A 191 -2.14 -29.67 -3.22
C MET A 191 -0.82 -30.14 -3.82
N GLU A 192 -0.06 -30.97 -3.10
CA GLU A 192 1.13 -31.60 -3.67
C GLU A 192 0.75 -32.51 -4.84
N SER A 193 1.53 -32.45 -5.92
CA SER A 193 1.33 -33.31 -7.09
C SER A 193 2.50 -34.30 -7.21
N PRO A 194 2.36 -35.55 -6.73
CA PRO A 194 3.37 -36.57 -6.91
C PRO A 194 3.59 -36.93 -8.38
N GLU A 195 2.55 -36.79 -9.21
CA GLU A 195 2.60 -37.03 -10.66
C GLU A 195 3.55 -36.05 -11.36
N MET A 196 3.43 -34.75 -11.08
CA MET A 196 4.37 -33.75 -11.63
C MET A 196 5.79 -33.98 -11.10
N ARG A 197 5.95 -34.45 -9.86
CA ARG A 197 7.27 -34.78 -9.29
C ARG A 197 7.92 -35.95 -10.02
N GLU A 198 7.14 -36.97 -10.37
CA GLU A 198 7.58 -38.10 -11.19
C GLU A 198 7.99 -37.65 -12.59
N PHE A 199 7.15 -36.82 -13.23
CA PHE A 199 7.43 -36.27 -14.56
C PHE A 199 8.75 -35.48 -14.62
N ILE A 200 9.00 -34.63 -13.61
CA ILE A 200 10.27 -33.89 -13.50
C ILE A 200 11.45 -34.85 -13.28
N ARG A 201 11.28 -35.90 -12.46
CA ARG A 201 12.35 -36.87 -12.19
C ARG A 201 12.72 -37.70 -13.41
N GLN A 202 11.76 -38.01 -14.28
CA GLN A 202 12.02 -38.74 -15.52
C GLN A 202 12.78 -37.90 -16.56
N TRP A 203 12.74 -36.57 -16.41
CA TRP A 203 13.44 -35.65 -17.29
C TRP A 203 14.91 -35.40 -16.87
N LEU A 204 15.19 -35.44 -15.56
CA LEU A 204 16.52 -35.20 -14.98
C LEU A 204 17.35 -36.48 -14.91
#